data_AF-A0A811YX08-F1
#
_entry.id   AF-A0A811YX08-F1
#
_cell.length_a   1.000
_cell.length_b   1.000
_cell.length_c   1.000
_cell.angle_alpha   90.00
_cell.angle_beta   90.00
_cell.angle_gamma   90.00
#
_symmetry.space_group_name_H-M   'P 1'
#
loop_
_entity.id
_entity.type
_entity.pdbx_description
1 polymer ?
#
loop_
_entity_poly.entity_id
_entity_poly.type
_entity_poly.pdbx_seq_one_letter_code
_entity_poly.pdbx_strand_id
1 'polypeptide(L)' 'MIKEATEGTNIDKKCPFTGNFHPRKMQKTSVTHQDCLHYIQKHNHFEKHQKNMSVHLFSCFRDVQIGDIATVGQC' A
#
# COMPACT_ATOMS: atom_id res chain seq x y z
N MET A 1 17.84 -2.41 -1.40
CA MET A 1 16.99 -3.62 -1.47
C MET A 1 16.66 -4.06 -0.05
N ILE A 2 15.41 -4.43 0.21
CA ILE A 2 14.99 -4.93 1.53
C ILE A 2 15.65 -6.31 1.73
N LYS A 3 16.47 -6.47 2.78
CA LYS A 3 17.20 -7.73 3.05
C LYS A 3 16.26 -8.95 3.11
N GLU A 4 15.06 -8.74 3.65
CA GLU A 4 14.01 -9.75 3.78
C GLU A 4 13.45 -10.23 2.44
N ALA A 5 13.54 -9.42 1.38
CA ALA A 5 13.13 -9.82 0.03
C ALA A 5 14.17 -10.73 -0.64
N THR A 6 15.43 -10.66 -0.21
CA THR A 6 16.54 -11.47 -0.72
C THR A 6 16.74 -12.74 0.10
N GLU A 7 16.56 -12.66 1.43
CA GLU A 7 16.81 -13.75 2.38
C GLU A 7 15.54 -14.54 2.74
N GLY A 8 14.36 -13.99 2.48
CA GLY A 8 13.08 -14.60 2.84
C GLY A 8 12.64 -15.71 1.88
N THR A 9 12.32 -16.89 2.42
CA THR A 9 11.79 -18.06 1.68
C THR A 9 10.39 -17.86 1.07
N ASN A 10 9.73 -16.74 1.38
CA ASN A 10 8.40 -16.39 0.85
C ASN A 10 8.55 -15.57 -0.44
N ILE A 11 8.74 -16.27 -1.56
CA ILE A 11 8.76 -15.67 -2.89
C ILE A 11 7.32 -15.29 -3.26
N ASP A 12 6.92 -14.08 -2.90
CA ASP A 12 5.67 -13.49 -3.37
C ASP A 12 5.81 -13.15 -4.85
N LYS A 13 5.10 -13.87 -5.72
CA LYS A 13 5.14 -13.62 -7.18
C LYS A 13 4.66 -12.23 -7.58
N LYS A 14 3.98 -11.50 -6.67
CA LYS A 14 3.54 -10.12 -6.89
C LYS A 14 4.61 -9.10 -6.50
N CYS A 15 5.68 -9.50 -5.80
CA CYS A 15 6.72 -8.60 -5.32
C CYS A 15 7.42 -7.87 -6.49
N PRO A 16 7.48 -6.53 -6.49
CA PRO A 16 8.14 -5.76 -7.55
C PRO A 16 9.65 -6.00 -7.61
N PHE A 17 10.22 -6.64 -6.59
CA PHE A 17 11.65 -6.93 -6.49
C PHE A 17 12.04 -8.33 -6.95
N THR A 18 11.12 -9.30 -6.98
CA THR A 18 11.45 -10.73 -7.19
C THR A 18 10.46 -11.54 -8.05
N GLY A 19 9.32 -10.98 -8.50
CA GLY A 19 8.27 -11.76 -9.19
C GLY A 19 7.61 -11.07 -10.39
N ASN A 20 7.00 -11.88 -11.27
CA ASN A 20 6.21 -11.42 -12.42
C ASN A 20 4.78 -11.06 -12.00
N PHE A 21 4.42 -9.78 -12.11
CA PHE A 21 3.14 -9.22 -11.68
C PHE A 21 1.96 -9.76 -12.51
N HIS A 22 1.21 -10.72 -11.96
CA HIS A 22 -0.08 -11.14 -12.47
C HIS A 22 -1.11 -11.19 -11.32
N PRO A 23 -2.19 -10.39 -11.36
CA PRO A 23 -3.18 -10.37 -10.30
C PRO A 23 -4.06 -11.63 -10.36
N ARG A 24 -3.70 -12.67 -9.60
CA ARG A 24 -4.60 -13.79 -9.28
C ARG A 24 -4.91 -13.76 -7.78
N LYS A 25 -6.21 -13.76 -7.46
CA LYS A 25 -6.90 -13.85 -6.15
C LYS A 25 -6.27 -13.07 -4.96
N MET A 26 -7.08 -12.30 -4.25
CA MET A 26 -6.68 -11.49 -3.09
C MET A 26 -6.34 -12.38 -1.89
N GLN A 27 -5.05 -12.57 -1.62
CA GLN A 27 -4.52 -12.93 -0.31
C GLN A 27 -3.50 -11.86 0.05
N LYS A 28 -3.52 -11.35 1.30
CA LYS A 28 -2.68 -10.24 1.81
C LYS A 28 -3.01 -8.84 1.24
N THR A 29 -4.28 -8.44 1.29
CA THR A 29 -4.69 -7.06 0.97
C THR A 29 -4.93 -6.29 2.26
N SER A 30 -4.26 -5.15 2.42
CA SER A 30 -4.48 -4.19 3.51
C SER A 30 -5.32 -3.01 3.01
N VAL A 31 -6.19 -2.48 3.86
CA VAL A 31 -6.92 -1.24 3.56
C VAL A 31 -6.14 -0.09 4.17
N THR A 32 -5.69 0.85 3.33
CA THR A 32 -5.02 2.08 3.75
C THR A 32 -6.01 3.23 3.71
N HIS A 33 -6.01 4.07 4.75
CA HIS A 33 -6.75 5.32 4.77
C HIS A 33 -5.87 6.44 4.20
N GLN A 34 -6.34 7.09 3.15
CA GLN A 34 -5.70 8.25 2.55
C GLN A 34 -6.52 9.51 2.89
N ASP A 35 -5.90 10.41 3.67
CA ASP A 35 -6.44 11.73 3.95
C ASP A 35 -5.99 12.71 2.83
N CYS A 36 -6.95 13.34 2.16
CA CYS A 36 -6.70 14.39 1.16
C CYS A 36 -7.41 15.68 1.57
N LEU A 37 -6.72 16.82 1.44
CA LEU A 37 -7.35 18.13 1.60
C LEU A 37 -7.92 18.59 0.25
N HIS A 38 -9.22 18.84 0.20
CA HIS A 38 -9.91 19.37 -0.95
C HIS A 38 -10.14 20.87 -0.75
N TYR A 39 -9.71 21.67 -1.71
CA TYR A 39 -9.86 23.12 -1.64
C TYR A 39 -11.19 23.58 -2.22
N ILE A 40 -12.00 24.30 -1.44
CA ILE A 40 -13.26 24.88 -1.89
C ILE A 40 -13.08 26.36 -2.23
N GLN A 41 -13.08 26.65 -3.53
CA GLN A 41 -12.89 28.01 -4.05
C GLN A 41 -13.95 29.00 -3.55
N LYS A 42 -15.23 28.57 -3.45
CA LYS A 42 -16.35 29.44 -3.05
C LYS A 42 -16.21 30.00 -1.63
N HIS A 43 -15.56 29.26 -0.75
CA HIS A 43 -15.50 29.57 0.68
C HIS A 43 -14.06 29.71 1.21
N ASN A 44 -13.06 29.71 0.31
CA ASN A 44 -11.64 29.85 0.60
C ASN A 44 -11.16 29.03 1.82
N HIS A 45 -11.59 27.77 1.91
CA HIS A 45 -11.17 26.85 2.96
C HIS A 45 -10.91 25.45 2.39
N PHE A 46 -10.24 24.63 3.19
CA PHE A 46 -9.95 23.23 2.87
C PHE A 46 -10.88 22.30 3.63
N GLU A 47 -11.51 21.37 2.94
CA GLU A 47 -12.24 20.26 3.52
C GLU A 47 -11.34 19.01 3.59
N LYS A 48 -11.41 18.29 4.70
CA LYS A 48 -10.70 17.01 4.85
C LYS A 48 -11.56 15.89 4.25
N HIS A 49 -11.05 15.22 3.23
CA HIS A 49 -11.63 14.00 2.68
C HIS A 49 -10.81 12.78 3.08
N GLN A 50 -11.51 11.67 3.32
CA GLN A 50 -10.89 10.38 3.58
C GLN A 50 -11.30 9.41 2.49
N LYS A 51 -10.33 8.68 1.95
CA LYS A 51 -10.56 7.63 0.97
C LYS A 51 -9.91 6.35 1.45
N ASN A 52 -10.64 5.25 1.33
CA ASN A 52 -10.12 3.93 1.63
C ASN A 52 -9.58 3.35 0.33
N MET A 53 -8.32 2.91 0.34
CA MET A 53 -7.67 2.27 -0.79
C MET A 53 -7.24 0.86 -0.39
N SER A 54 -7.55 -0.13 -1.22
CA SER A 54 -7.05 -1.48 -1.04
C SER A 54 -5.67 -1.60 -1.67
N VAL A 55 -4.69 -2.03 -0.87
CA VAL A 55 -3.29 -2.16 -1.27
C VAL A 55 -2.85 -3.59 -1.05
N HIS A 56 -2.10 -4.14 -2.00
CA HIS A 56 -1.48 -5.45 -1.84
C HIS A 56 -0.26 -5.33 -0.94
N LEU A 57 -0.26 -6.07 0.17
CA LEU A 57 0.87 -6.12 1.09
C LEU A 57 1.78 -7.28 0.71
N PHE A 58 3.02 -6.96 0.33
CA PHE A 58 3.99 -7.97 -0.02
C PHE A 58 4.48 -8.74 1.21
N SER A 59 4.75 -10.03 1.01
CA SER A 59 5.24 -10.94 2.06
C SER A 59 6.59 -10.55 2.68
N CYS A 60 7.30 -9.60 2.05
CA CYS A 60 8.54 -9.00 2.56
C CYS A 60 8.28 -8.04 3.73
N PHE A 61 7.07 -7.50 3.86
CA PHE A 61 6.69 -6.65 4.97
C PHE A 61 6.08 -7.53 6.08
N ARG A 62 6.92 -7.94 7.04
CA ARG A 62 6.51 -8.82 8.15
C ARG A 62 6.05 -8.04 9.39
N ASP A 63 6.61 -6.84 9.60
CA ASP A 63 6.40 -6.03 10.80
C ASP A 63 5.50 -4.81 10.51
N VAL A 64 4.31 -5.03 9.94
CA VAL A 64 3.34 -3.95 9.69
C VAL A 64 2.23 -4.00 10.73
N GLN A 65 2.01 -2.87 11.40
CA GLN A 65 0.97 -2.68 12.39
C GLN A 65 -0.06 -1.65 11.93
N ILE A 66 -1.22 -1.66 12.58
CA ILE A 66 -2.27 -0.68 12.33
C ILE A 66 -1.79 0.68 12.82
N GLY A 67 -1.82 1.69 11.94
CA GLY A 67 -1.35 3.04 12.25
C GLY A 67 -0.01 3.40 11.64
N ASP A 68 0.69 2.44 11.02
CA ASP A 68 1.91 2.72 10.28
C ASP A 68 1.65 3.55 9.02
N ILE A 69 2.61 4.40 8.68
CA ILE A 69 2.57 5.22 7.47
C ILE A 69 3.08 4.39 6.30
N ALA A 70 2.18 4.02 5.38
CA ALA A 70 2.52 3.27 4.18
C ALA A 70 2.75 4.20 2.98
N THR A 71 3.83 3.95 2.24
CA THR A 71 4.03 4.55 0.91
C THR A 71 3.59 3.55 -0.15
N VAL A 72 2.66 3.95 -1.00
CA VAL A 72 2.04 3.07 -2.00
C VAL A 72 2.43 3.53 -3.40
N GLY A 73 2.84 2.59 -4.25
CA GLY A 73 3.08 2.82 -5.68
C GLY A 73 1.99 2.19 -6.53
N GLN A 74 1.57 2.88 -7.58
CA GLN A 74 0.70 2.29 -8.60
C GLN A 74 1.51 1.26 -9.40
N CYS A 75 0.92 0.08 -9.63
CA CYS A 75 1.48 -1.00 -10.44
C CYS A 75 0.61 -1.23 -11.66
#